data_AF-A0A952LH83-F1
#
_entry.id   AF-A0A952LH83-F1
#
_cell.length_a   1.000
_cell.length_b   1.000
_cell.length_c   1.000
_cell.angle_alpha   90.00
_cell.angle_beta   90.00
_cell.angle_gamma   90.00
#
_symmetry.space_group_name_H-M   'P 1'
#
loop_
_entity.id
_entity.type
_entity.pdbx_description
1 polymer ?
#
loop_
_entity_poly.entity_id
_entity_poly.type
_entity_poly.pdbx_seq_one_letter_code
_entity_poly.pdbx_strand_id
1 'polypeptide(L)' 'MAFDLTIKFAGEGGEGVISAGDFTMRAATYLGLEVVTFKSFPAEIKGGY' A
#
# COMPACT_ATOMS: atom_id res chain seq x y z
N MET A 1 9.32 -21.67 -10.05
CA MET A 1 9.89 -20.95 -8.89
C MET A 1 8.87 -19.90 -8.49
N ALA A 2 8.34 -19.97 -7.28
CA ALA A 2 7.50 -18.89 -6.77
C ALA A 2 8.42 -17.72 -6.38
N PHE A 3 8.06 -16.49 -6.73
CA PHE A 3 8.78 -15.29 -6.33
C PHE A 3 7.83 -14.37 -5.59
N ASP A 4 8.32 -13.78 -4.50
CA ASP A 4 7.59 -12.77 -3.74
C ASP A 4 8.10 -11.38 -4.14
N LEU A 5 7.17 -10.42 -4.29
CA LEU A 5 7.48 -9.04 -4.63
C LEU A 5 7.03 -8.11 -3.51
N THR A 6 7.95 -7.37 -2.91
CA THR A 6 7.65 -6.34 -1.91
C THR A 6 7.69 -4.96 -2.55
N ILE A 7 6.60 -4.21 -2.43
CA ILE A 7 6.46 -2.83 -2.93
C ILE A 7 6.17 -1.91 -1.75
N LYS A 8 6.91 -0.81 -1.63
CA LYS A 8 6.68 0.22 -0.62
C LYS A 8 6.16 1.49 -1.29
N PHE A 9 4.97 1.91 -0.88
CA PHE A 9 4.42 3.23 -1.19
C PHE A 9 4.75 4.19 -0.05
N ALA A 10 5.29 5.36 -0.36
CA ALA A 10 5.66 6.38 0.60
C ALA A 10 5.44 7.77 -0.03
N GLY A 11 5.06 8.75 0.78
CA GLY A 11 4.73 10.10 0.32
C GLY A 11 3.96 10.85 1.40
N GLU A 12 3.34 11.98 1.06
CA GLU A 12 2.63 12.79 2.03
C GLU A 12 1.18 12.34 2.22
N GLY A 13 0.72 12.37 3.47
CA GLY A 13 -0.66 12.08 3.86
C GLY A 13 -1.62 13.01 3.14
N GLY A 14 -2.47 12.45 2.29
CA GLY A 14 -3.40 13.20 1.43
C GLY A 14 -3.12 13.03 -0.06
N GLU A 15 -1.91 12.62 -0.45
CA GLU A 15 -1.53 12.38 -1.86
C GLU A 15 -1.98 11.00 -2.38
N GLY A 16 -2.69 10.22 -1.55
CA GLY A 16 -3.21 8.92 -1.93
C GLY A 16 -2.21 7.77 -1.77
N VAL A 17 -1.15 7.93 -0.97
CA VAL A 17 -0.14 6.86 -0.70
C VAL A 17 -0.79 5.57 -0.22
N ILE A 18 -1.69 5.66 0.76
CA ILE A 18 -2.41 4.51 1.32
C ILE A 18 -3.39 3.93 0.29
N SER A 19 -4.11 4.79 -0.42
CA SER A 19 -5.07 4.39 -1.46
C SER A 19 -4.37 3.65 -2.60
N ALA A 20 -3.19 4.11 -3.03
CA ALA A 20 -2.39 3.45 -4.06
C ALA A 20 -2.02 2.02 -3.62
N GLY A 21 -1.55 1.85 -2.38
CA GLY A 21 -1.27 0.53 -1.80
C GLY A 21 -2.51 -0.37 -1.76
N ASP A 22 -3.65 0.14 -1.31
CA ASP A 22 -4.91 -0.60 -1.24
C ASP A 22 -5.42 -1.00 -2.65
N PHE A 23 -5.26 -0.14 -3.66
CA PHE A 23 -5.59 -0.46 -5.05
C PHE A 23 -4.66 -1.51 -5.64
N THR A 24 -3.35 -1.42 -5.40
CA THR A 24 -2.39 -2.42 -5.86
C THR A 24 -2.65 -3.78 -5.22
N MET A 25 -2.92 -3.83 -3.91
CA MET A 25 -3.31 -5.05 -3.22
C MET A 25 -4.54 -5.68 -3.89
N ARG A 26 -5.59 -4.88 -4.09
CA ARG A 26 -6.86 -5.39 -4.64
C ARG A 26 -6.69 -5.89 -6.07
N ALA A 27 -5.90 -5.20 -6.89
CA ALA A 27 -5.55 -5.66 -8.23
C ALA A 27 -4.78 -6.98 -8.21
N ALA A 28 -3.78 -7.13 -7.33
CA ALA A 28 -3.02 -8.37 -7.18
C ALA A 28 -3.90 -9.55 -6.73
N THR A 29 -4.84 -9.32 -5.80
CA THR A 29 -5.81 -10.34 -5.40
C THR A 29 -6.71 -10.77 -6.56
N TYR A 30 -7.14 -9.85 -7.43
CA TYR A 30 -7.91 -10.21 -8.63
C TYR A 30 -7.11 -11.04 -9.66
N LEU A 31 -5.78 -11.01 -9.59
CA LEU A 31 -4.89 -11.85 -10.39
C LEU A 31 -4.60 -13.21 -9.72
N GLY A 32 -5.22 -13.52 -8.58
CA GLY A 32 -5.03 -14.77 -7.85
C GLY A 32 -3.75 -14.83 -7.03
N LEU A 33 -3.11 -13.68 -6.77
CA LEU A 33 -1.92 -13.60 -5.92
C LEU A 33 -2.32 -13.52 -4.45
N GLU A 34 -1.52 -14.17 -3.59
CA GLU A 34 -1.57 -13.93 -2.15
C GLU A 34 -0.92 -12.59 -1.84
N VAL A 35 -1.56 -11.81 -0.96
CA VAL A 35 -1.11 -10.45 -0.64
C VAL A 35 -1.10 -10.23 0.86
N VAL A 36 -0.01 -9.63 1.35
CA VAL A 36 0.12 -9.14 2.72
C VAL A 36 0.44 -7.66 2.65
N THR A 37 -0.26 -6.85 3.45
CA THR A 37 -0.04 -5.40 3.50
C THR A 37 0.22 -4.92 4.92
N PHE A 38 0.97 -3.83 5.01
CA PHE A 38 1.18 -3.07 6.23
C PHE A 38 1.09 -1.58 5.87
N LYS A 39 0.45 -0.79 6.73
CA LYS A 39 0.34 0.66 6.56
C LYS A 39 0.56 1.40 7.87
N SER A 40 1.31 2.49 7.80
CA SER A 40 1.45 3.48 8.86
C SER A 40 0.71 4.75 8.42
N PHE A 41 -0.16 5.26 9.28
CA PHE A 41 -0.81 6.56 9.08
C PHE A 41 0.09 7.67 9.64
N PRO A 42 -0.04 8.92 9.14
CA PRO A 42 0.66 10.06 9.71
C PRO A 42 0.38 10.19 11.20
N ALA A 43 1.37 10.69 11.96
CA ALA A 43 1.25 10.85 13.41
C ALA A 43 0.19 11.88 13.83
N GLU A 44 -0.17 12.81 12.93
CA GLU A 44 -1.16 13.86 13.17
C GLU A 44 -2.32 13.79 12.18
N ILE A 45 -3.52 14.18 12.64
CA ILE A 45 -4.74 14.22 11.80
C ILE A 45 -4.59 15.17 10.61
N LYS A 46 -3.77 16.22 10.75
CA LYS A 46 -3.54 17.22 9.69
C LYS A 46 -2.80 16.67 8.47
N GLY A 47 -2.24 15.47 8.55
CA GLY A 47 -1.38 14.89 7.52
C GLY A 47 0.09 14.89 7.95
N GLY A 48 0.98 14.64 6.99
CA GLY A 48 2.40 14.40 7.22
C GLY A 48 2.88 13.12 6.53
N TYR A 49 4.16 12.80 6.69
CA TYR A 49 4.76 11.56 6.19
C TYR A 49 4.34 10.33 7.01
#